data_AF-A0A520HRJ3-F1
#
_entry.id   AF-A0A520HRJ3-F1
#
_cell.length_a   1.000
_cell.length_b   1.000
_cell.length_c   1.000
_cell.angle_alpha   90.00
_cell.angle_beta   90.00
_cell.angle_gamma   90.00
#
_symmetry.space_group_name_H-M   'P 1'
#
loop_
_entity.id
_entity.type
_entity.pdbx_description
1 polymer ?
#
loop_
_entity_poly.entity_id
_entity_poly.type
_entity_poly.pdbx_seq_one_letter_code
_entity_poly.pdbx_strand_id
1 'polypeptide(L)'
;VMDVLRPTPDAPIILNLPATVECATPNVYADQIELFCRDLPNRDAAVISLHTHNDRGTGVAAAELGLMAGADRVEGCLLGNGERTGNCDLVTVALNLYTQGIDPGLDLSDIDQVVNTVQYCTNIPVHPRTPYAGDLVFTAFSGSHQDAIKKGFAARERQNDLGWEVPYLPIDPADLGRSYEAVIRVNSQSGKGGVAWVIEQDRGLKLPKRLQADFSAHVQALADETSRELGAADIWARFEATYLPRESDRFVLRDYEESGTSGDRLFVGHVSVDGEERSIAGRGNGLISGVIAALGETGPALDVVDYNEHAIGHGADAQAAAYVECRTADGRTVFGVGLDTDIATASVRAVLSAANRA
;
A
#
# COMPACT_ATOMS: atom_id res chain seq x y z
N VAL A 1 -38.38 -27.24 30.17
CA VAL A 1 -38.25 -25.77 30.28
C VAL A 1 -39.45 -25.07 29.66
N MET A 2 -39.76 -25.32 28.37
CA MET A 2 -40.91 -24.71 27.70
C MET A 2 -42.25 -25.00 28.37
N ASP A 3 -42.47 -26.19 28.93
CA ASP A 3 -43.70 -26.49 29.68
C ASP A 3 -43.90 -25.65 30.94
N VAL A 4 -42.80 -25.19 31.54
CA VAL A 4 -42.82 -24.37 32.76
C VAL A 4 -43.04 -22.91 32.40
N LEU A 5 -42.24 -22.41 31.45
CA LEU A 5 -42.22 -21.00 31.06
C LEU A 5 -43.37 -20.63 30.11
N ARG A 6 -43.92 -21.63 29.40
CA ARG A 6 -45.07 -21.51 28.49
C ARG A 6 -44.94 -20.33 27.52
N PRO A 7 -43.88 -20.29 26.70
CA PRO A 7 -43.67 -19.22 25.74
C PRO A 7 -44.76 -19.23 24.65
N THR A 8 -44.94 -18.10 24.00
CA THR A 8 -45.87 -17.92 22.88
C THR A 8 -45.15 -17.30 21.69
N PRO A 9 -45.69 -17.39 20.45
CA PRO A 9 -45.09 -16.72 19.29
C PRO A 9 -44.90 -15.20 19.50
N ASP A 10 -45.81 -14.53 20.23
CA ASP A 10 -45.69 -13.10 20.55
C ASP A 10 -44.67 -12.79 21.68
N ALA A 11 -44.25 -13.81 22.43
CA ALA A 11 -43.31 -13.70 23.55
C ALA A 11 -42.44 -14.97 23.60
N PRO A 12 -41.58 -15.16 22.58
CA PRO A 12 -40.85 -16.40 22.42
C PRO A 12 -39.75 -16.54 23.48
N ILE A 13 -39.40 -17.78 23.82
CA ILE A 13 -38.24 -18.07 24.65
C ILE A 13 -36.98 -18.15 23.78
N ILE A 14 -35.83 -17.68 24.29
CA ILE A 14 -34.54 -17.94 23.65
C ILE A 14 -33.97 -19.25 24.19
N LEU A 15 -33.72 -20.20 23.29
CA LEU A 15 -32.99 -21.44 23.61
C LEU A 15 -31.60 -21.33 23.00
N ASN A 16 -30.60 -21.09 23.87
CA ASN A 16 -29.21 -20.98 23.45
C ASN A 16 -28.55 -22.37 23.44
N LEU A 17 -27.93 -22.73 22.31
CA LEU A 17 -27.29 -24.02 22.08
C LEU A 17 -25.78 -23.82 21.89
N PRO A 18 -25.00 -23.72 22.97
CA PRO A 18 -23.60 -23.38 22.88
C PRO A 18 -22.74 -24.56 22.41
N ALA A 19 -21.81 -24.29 21.49
CA ALA A 19 -20.60 -25.09 21.35
C ALA A 19 -19.55 -24.54 22.32
N THR A 20 -19.76 -24.76 23.63
CA THR A 20 -18.91 -24.22 24.72
C THR A 20 -17.44 -24.58 24.53
N VAL A 21 -17.20 -25.80 24.04
CA VAL A 21 -15.94 -26.20 23.45
C VAL A 21 -16.26 -26.74 22.07
N GLU A 22 -15.55 -26.25 21.06
CA GLU A 22 -15.71 -26.75 19.70
C GLU A 22 -15.13 -28.17 19.59
N CYS A 23 -15.98 -29.20 19.61
CA CYS A 23 -15.56 -30.61 19.69
C CYS A 23 -15.59 -31.38 18.36
N ALA A 24 -16.21 -30.83 17.32
CA ALA A 24 -16.41 -31.49 16.03
C ALA A 24 -16.23 -30.51 14.87
N THR A 25 -16.40 -30.99 13.63
CA THR A 25 -16.46 -30.12 12.45
C THR A 25 -17.79 -29.36 12.40
N PRO A 26 -17.84 -28.19 11.76
CA PRO A 26 -19.00 -27.29 11.82
C PRO A 26 -20.27 -27.92 11.22
N ASN A 27 -20.15 -28.85 10.26
CA ASN A 27 -21.29 -29.58 9.70
C ASN A 27 -21.98 -30.48 10.74
N VAL A 28 -21.22 -31.07 11.67
CA VAL A 28 -21.81 -31.91 12.74
C VAL A 28 -22.60 -31.05 13.72
N TYR A 29 -22.12 -29.84 14.02
CA TYR A 29 -22.87 -28.88 14.82
C TYR A 29 -24.16 -28.47 14.10
N ALA A 30 -24.09 -28.16 12.80
CA ALA A 30 -25.27 -27.84 11.99
C ALA A 30 -26.30 -28.98 11.97
N ASP A 31 -25.88 -30.24 11.81
CA ASP A 31 -26.77 -31.40 11.88
C ASP A 31 -27.50 -31.47 13.25
N GLN A 32 -26.80 -31.17 14.34
CA GLN A 32 -27.39 -31.12 15.69
C GLN A 32 -28.40 -29.99 15.83
N ILE A 33 -28.11 -28.81 15.27
CA ILE A 33 -29.02 -27.67 15.26
C ILE A 33 -30.27 -27.98 14.43
N GLU A 34 -30.11 -28.57 13.24
CA GLU A 34 -31.24 -28.94 12.37
C GLU A 34 -32.14 -29.97 13.07
N LEU A 35 -31.54 -31.01 13.66
CA LEU A 35 -32.27 -32.02 14.43
C LEU A 35 -33.02 -31.38 15.60
N PHE A 36 -32.36 -30.51 16.37
CA PHE A 36 -32.99 -29.81 17.48
C PHE A 36 -34.17 -28.95 17.00
N CYS A 37 -34.00 -28.19 15.93
CA CYS A 37 -35.04 -27.32 15.38
C CYS A 37 -36.24 -28.11 14.87
N ARG A 38 -36.02 -29.27 14.24
CA ARG A 38 -37.08 -30.16 13.73
C ARG A 38 -37.87 -30.84 14.85
N ASP A 39 -37.18 -31.24 15.91
CA ASP A 39 -37.77 -32.04 16.99
C ASP A 39 -38.33 -31.19 18.14
N LEU A 40 -38.06 -29.88 18.17
CA LEU A 40 -38.53 -29.00 19.24
C LEU A 40 -40.06 -28.78 19.16
N PRO A 41 -40.84 -29.19 20.17
CA PRO A 41 -42.27 -28.89 20.21
C PRO A 41 -42.52 -27.38 20.38
N ASN A 42 -43.57 -26.87 19.72
CA ASN A 42 -43.91 -25.44 19.69
C ASN A 42 -42.73 -24.56 19.22
N ARG A 43 -42.05 -24.99 18.15
CA ARG A 43 -40.86 -24.34 17.58
C ARG A 43 -41.06 -22.85 17.27
N ASP A 44 -42.28 -22.45 16.91
CA ASP A 44 -42.68 -21.07 16.63
C ASP A 44 -42.68 -20.16 17.87
N ALA A 45 -42.74 -20.74 19.07
CA ALA A 45 -42.61 -20.03 20.33
C ALA A 45 -41.17 -19.98 20.87
N ALA A 46 -40.18 -20.33 20.04
CA ALA A 46 -38.76 -20.33 20.41
C ALA A 46 -37.90 -19.58 19.38
N VAL A 47 -36.91 -18.85 19.88
CA VAL A 47 -35.79 -18.30 19.11
C VAL A 47 -34.57 -19.17 19.41
N ILE A 48 -34.08 -19.87 18.39
CA ILE A 48 -32.91 -20.74 18.51
C ILE A 48 -31.66 -19.89 18.34
N SER A 49 -30.88 -19.81 19.41
CA SER A 49 -29.67 -19.02 19.46
C SER A 49 -28.43 -19.91 19.42
N LEU A 50 -27.50 -19.57 18.55
CA LEU A 50 -26.19 -20.21 18.44
C LEU A 50 -25.19 -19.44 19.30
N HIS A 51 -24.30 -20.17 19.96
CA HIS A 51 -23.18 -19.58 20.71
C HIS A 51 -21.95 -20.46 20.48
N THR A 52 -21.20 -20.15 19.43
CA THR A 52 -20.06 -20.98 19.02
C THR A 52 -18.75 -20.37 19.53
N HIS A 53 -17.92 -21.21 20.16
CA HIS A 53 -16.52 -20.91 20.40
C HIS A 53 -15.67 -21.36 19.20
N ASN A 54 -14.37 -21.08 19.26
CA ASN A 54 -13.45 -21.25 18.13
C ASN A 54 -12.29 -22.21 18.42
N ASP A 55 -12.44 -23.20 19.33
CA ASP A 55 -11.35 -24.09 19.78
C ASP A 55 -10.68 -24.88 18.64
N ARG A 56 -11.37 -25.11 17.53
CA ARG A 56 -10.88 -25.78 16.31
C ARG A 56 -10.76 -24.83 15.12
N GLY A 57 -10.94 -23.53 15.34
CA GLY A 57 -10.81 -22.50 14.32
C GLY A 57 -11.99 -22.43 13.34
N THR A 58 -13.14 -23.02 13.66
CA THR A 58 -14.30 -23.07 12.76
C THR A 58 -15.58 -22.47 13.37
N GLY A 59 -15.47 -21.63 14.40
CA GLY A 59 -16.62 -21.04 15.10
C GLY A 59 -17.54 -20.20 14.20
N VAL A 60 -16.98 -19.45 13.24
CA VAL A 60 -17.73 -18.70 12.22
C VAL A 60 -18.49 -19.67 11.30
N ALA A 61 -17.80 -20.69 10.78
CA ALA A 61 -18.43 -21.69 9.90
C ALA A 61 -19.55 -22.46 10.63
N ALA A 62 -19.36 -22.79 11.91
CA ALA A 62 -20.38 -23.44 12.72
C ALA A 62 -21.63 -22.55 12.90
N ALA A 63 -21.44 -21.24 13.08
CA ALA A 63 -22.53 -20.28 13.17
C ALA A 63 -23.30 -20.16 11.84
N GLU A 64 -22.60 -20.00 10.71
CA GLU A 64 -23.20 -19.88 9.38
C GLU A 64 -23.97 -21.15 8.97
N LEU A 65 -23.36 -22.33 9.16
CA LEU A 65 -24.04 -23.59 8.88
C LEU A 65 -25.22 -23.82 9.83
N GLY A 66 -25.10 -23.41 11.11
CA GLY A 66 -26.20 -23.48 12.08
C GLY A 66 -27.37 -22.57 11.72
N LEU A 67 -27.11 -21.38 11.17
CA LEU A 67 -28.15 -20.51 10.62
C LEU A 67 -28.87 -21.17 9.45
N MET A 68 -28.12 -21.75 8.51
CA MET A 68 -28.73 -22.52 7.40
C MET A 68 -29.50 -23.76 7.86
N ALA A 69 -29.13 -24.33 9.01
CA ALA A 69 -29.82 -25.45 9.65
C ALA A 69 -31.13 -25.05 10.37
N GLY A 70 -31.48 -23.75 10.41
CA GLY A 70 -32.75 -23.25 10.93
C GLY A 70 -32.68 -22.55 12.29
N ALA A 71 -31.48 -22.14 12.73
CA ALA A 71 -31.35 -21.23 13.86
C ALA A 71 -31.75 -19.79 13.49
N ASP A 72 -32.13 -19.00 14.50
CA ASP A 72 -32.69 -17.66 14.33
C ASP A 72 -31.74 -16.54 14.77
N ARG A 73 -30.78 -16.86 15.64
CA ARG A 73 -29.93 -15.88 16.33
C ARG A 73 -28.51 -16.39 16.52
N VAL A 74 -27.53 -15.48 16.49
CA VAL A 74 -26.12 -15.76 16.81
C VAL A 74 -25.67 -14.88 17.96
N GLU A 75 -24.95 -15.48 18.92
CA GLU A 75 -24.17 -14.80 19.95
C GLU A 75 -22.68 -14.86 19.60
N GLY A 76 -21.98 -13.78 19.87
CA GLY A 76 -20.55 -13.69 19.60
C GLY A 76 -19.95 -12.41 20.18
N CYS A 77 -18.74 -12.09 19.75
CA CYS A 77 -18.06 -10.85 20.08
C CYS A 77 -17.53 -10.17 18.82
N LEU A 78 -17.37 -8.85 18.86
CA LEU A 78 -16.64 -8.14 17.83
C LEU A 78 -15.19 -8.64 17.80
N LEU A 79 -14.70 -8.99 16.60
CA LEU A 79 -13.34 -9.45 16.37
C LEU A 79 -12.97 -10.72 17.15
N GLY A 80 -13.98 -11.55 17.44
CA GLY A 80 -13.80 -12.91 17.97
C GLY A 80 -13.24 -12.97 19.40
N ASN A 81 -13.34 -11.91 20.20
CA ASN A 81 -12.92 -11.98 21.60
C ASN A 81 -13.75 -13.00 22.40
N GLY A 82 -13.22 -13.51 23.52
CA GLY A 82 -13.91 -14.47 24.37
C GLY A 82 -12.96 -15.37 25.14
N GLU A 83 -13.49 -16.40 25.78
CA GLU A 83 -12.65 -17.38 26.48
C GLU A 83 -11.78 -18.18 25.50
N ARG A 84 -10.53 -18.47 25.90
CA ARG A 84 -9.57 -19.33 25.18
C ARG A 84 -9.29 -18.82 23.75
N THR A 85 -9.91 -19.46 22.76
CA THR A 85 -9.79 -19.17 21.33
C THR A 85 -10.82 -18.16 20.84
N GLY A 86 -11.71 -17.70 21.72
CA GLY A 86 -12.70 -16.68 21.42
C GLY A 86 -14.10 -17.21 21.17
N ASN A 87 -15.05 -16.28 21.13
CA ASN A 87 -16.39 -16.53 20.61
C ASN A 87 -16.40 -16.36 19.08
N CYS A 88 -17.53 -16.69 18.45
CA CYS A 88 -17.82 -16.33 17.07
C CYS A 88 -17.54 -14.84 16.81
N ASP A 89 -16.83 -14.54 15.73
CA ASP A 89 -16.54 -13.16 15.32
C ASP A 89 -17.73 -12.56 14.57
N LEU A 90 -18.44 -11.64 15.24
CA LEU A 90 -19.61 -10.98 14.69
C LEU A 90 -19.29 -10.04 13.53
N VAL A 91 -18.06 -9.49 13.47
CA VAL A 91 -17.64 -8.65 12.33
C VAL A 91 -17.50 -9.52 11.08
N THR A 92 -16.85 -10.68 11.22
CA THR A 92 -16.69 -11.64 10.13
C THR A 92 -18.04 -12.16 9.64
N VAL A 93 -18.95 -12.60 10.53
CA VAL A 93 -20.28 -13.09 10.13
C VAL A 93 -21.09 -12.00 9.39
N ALA A 94 -21.09 -10.77 9.92
CA ALA A 94 -21.81 -9.66 9.29
C ALA A 94 -21.28 -9.33 7.89
N LEU A 95 -19.95 -9.27 7.71
CA LEU A 95 -19.36 -8.94 6.42
C LEU A 95 -19.38 -10.11 5.42
N ASN A 96 -19.44 -11.35 5.92
CA ASN A 96 -19.74 -12.51 5.08
C ASN A 96 -21.16 -12.43 4.48
N LEU A 97 -22.15 -11.93 5.23
CA LEU A 97 -23.48 -11.63 4.68
C LEU A 97 -23.42 -10.48 3.67
N TYR A 98 -22.77 -9.37 4.03
CA TYR A 98 -22.65 -8.18 3.18
C TYR A 98 -22.05 -8.51 1.81
N THR A 99 -20.95 -9.27 1.78
CA THR A 99 -20.27 -9.65 0.53
C THR A 99 -21.08 -10.61 -0.36
N GLN A 100 -22.14 -11.22 0.18
CA GLN A 100 -23.12 -12.00 -0.58
C GLN A 100 -24.38 -11.18 -0.94
N GLY A 101 -24.39 -9.87 -0.67
CA GLY A 101 -25.50 -8.97 -0.97
C GLY A 101 -26.65 -9.01 0.03
N ILE A 102 -26.40 -9.50 1.26
CA ILE A 102 -27.37 -9.53 2.35
C ILE A 102 -27.02 -8.45 3.36
N ASP A 103 -27.95 -7.54 3.65
CA ASP A 103 -27.78 -6.51 4.68
C ASP A 103 -27.66 -7.18 6.07
N PRO A 104 -26.52 -7.03 6.78
CA PRO A 104 -26.33 -7.62 8.10
C PRO A 104 -27.07 -6.88 9.21
N GLY A 105 -27.65 -5.70 8.96
CA GLY A 105 -28.26 -4.85 9.98
C GLY A 105 -27.26 -4.25 10.98
N LEU A 106 -25.97 -4.27 10.64
CA LEU A 106 -24.87 -3.70 11.41
C LEU A 106 -24.09 -2.70 10.55
N ASP A 107 -23.83 -1.52 11.11
CA ASP A 107 -22.97 -0.53 10.47
C ASP A 107 -21.50 -0.84 10.78
N LEU A 108 -20.76 -1.18 9.72
CA LEU A 108 -19.33 -1.46 9.73
C LEU A 108 -18.58 -0.57 8.72
N SER A 109 -19.18 0.57 8.35
CA SER A 109 -18.62 1.49 7.36
C SER A 109 -17.33 2.19 7.81
N ASP A 110 -17.04 2.21 9.11
CA ASP A 110 -15.76 2.60 9.68
C ASP A 110 -15.20 1.46 10.54
N ILE A 111 -14.58 0.49 9.87
CA ILE A 111 -14.04 -0.69 10.56
C ILE A 111 -12.85 -0.35 11.46
N ASP A 112 -12.11 0.72 11.14
CA ASP A 112 -10.97 1.16 11.94
C ASP A 112 -11.42 1.73 13.28
N GLN A 113 -12.53 2.47 13.32
CA GLN A 113 -13.14 2.89 14.58
C GLN A 113 -13.55 1.69 15.43
N VAL A 114 -14.14 0.65 14.83
CA VAL A 114 -14.51 -0.60 15.53
C VAL A 114 -13.26 -1.27 16.10
N VAL A 115 -12.23 -1.47 15.29
CA VAL A 115 -10.94 -2.06 15.70
C VAL A 115 -10.31 -1.30 16.85
N ASN A 116 -10.19 0.03 16.72
CA ASN A 116 -9.60 0.88 17.76
C ASN A 116 -10.38 0.82 19.07
N THR A 117 -11.71 0.81 18.99
CA THR A 117 -12.59 0.70 20.17
C THR A 117 -12.46 -0.66 20.84
N VAL A 118 -12.45 -1.75 20.07
CA VAL A 118 -12.29 -3.11 20.61
C VAL A 118 -10.92 -3.27 21.27
N GLN A 119 -9.84 -2.83 20.61
CA GLN A 119 -8.49 -2.88 21.19
C GLN A 119 -8.39 -2.06 22.47
N TYR A 120 -8.99 -0.86 22.50
CA TYR A 120 -9.03 -0.03 23.71
C TYR A 120 -9.77 -0.73 24.87
N CYS A 121 -10.94 -1.30 24.60
CA CYS A 121 -11.77 -1.96 25.62
C CYS A 121 -11.16 -3.27 26.15
N THR A 122 -10.46 -4.02 25.28
CA THR A 122 -9.97 -5.37 25.61
C THR A 122 -8.49 -5.41 25.97
N ASN A 123 -7.72 -4.40 25.55
CA ASN A 123 -6.26 -4.38 25.60
C ASN A 123 -5.62 -5.60 24.89
N ILE A 124 -6.28 -6.14 23.87
CA ILE A 124 -5.81 -7.23 23.04
C ILE A 124 -5.67 -6.71 21.61
N PRO A 125 -4.49 -6.86 20.96
CA PRO A 125 -4.30 -6.42 19.59
C PRO A 125 -5.07 -7.30 18.61
N VAL A 126 -5.58 -6.68 17.53
CA VAL A 126 -6.20 -7.41 16.43
C VAL A 126 -5.10 -8.04 15.56
N HIS A 127 -5.29 -9.30 15.17
CA HIS A 127 -4.31 -9.97 14.33
C HIS A 127 -4.29 -9.33 12.92
N PRO A 128 -3.11 -9.11 12.28
CA PRO A 128 -3.04 -8.45 10.97
C PRO A 128 -3.76 -9.16 9.82
N ARG A 129 -4.18 -10.41 10.03
CA ARG A 129 -4.93 -11.23 9.06
C ARG A 129 -6.35 -11.57 9.51
N THR A 130 -6.86 -10.94 10.57
CA THR A 130 -8.27 -11.06 10.95
C THR A 130 -9.14 -10.63 9.77
N PRO A 131 -10.11 -11.44 9.30
CA PRO A 131 -10.93 -11.10 8.14
C PRO A 131 -11.51 -9.69 8.23
N TYR A 132 -11.45 -8.95 7.13
CA TYR A 132 -11.92 -7.55 6.96
C TYR A 132 -11.21 -6.48 7.79
N ALA A 133 -10.88 -6.75 9.05
CA ALA A 133 -10.34 -5.79 10.02
C ALA A 133 -8.81 -5.81 10.17
N GLY A 134 -8.13 -6.88 9.77
CA GLY A 134 -6.68 -6.98 9.89
C GLY A 134 -5.94 -6.05 8.92
N ASP A 135 -4.79 -5.52 9.31
CA ASP A 135 -4.02 -4.55 8.50
C ASP A 135 -3.62 -5.06 7.12
N LEU A 136 -3.54 -6.37 6.90
CA LEU A 136 -3.02 -6.97 5.66
C LEU A 136 -4.12 -7.48 4.71
N VAL A 137 -5.40 -7.35 5.07
CA VAL A 137 -6.49 -8.02 4.34
C VAL A 137 -6.85 -7.35 3.00
N PHE A 138 -6.52 -6.07 2.84
CA PHE A 138 -6.66 -5.33 1.59
C PHE A 138 -5.31 -5.06 0.91
N THR A 139 -4.30 -5.86 1.26
CA THR A 139 -2.94 -5.72 0.71
C THR A 139 -2.63 -6.83 -0.31
N ALA A 140 -2.13 -6.44 -1.48
CA ALA A 140 -1.59 -7.39 -2.46
C ALA A 140 -0.06 -7.24 -2.61
N PHE A 141 0.68 -8.26 -2.19
CA PHE A 141 2.16 -8.28 -2.29
C PHE A 141 2.67 -8.75 -3.66
N SER A 142 1.89 -9.53 -4.39
CA SER A 142 2.29 -10.07 -5.69
C SER A 142 2.06 -9.05 -6.81
N GLY A 143 3.08 -8.80 -7.64
CA GLY A 143 2.95 -7.93 -8.81
C GLY A 143 1.88 -8.41 -9.81
N SER A 144 1.66 -9.73 -9.94
CA SER A 144 0.58 -10.25 -10.79
C SER A 144 -0.82 -9.96 -10.22
N HIS A 145 -0.97 -10.01 -8.89
CA HIS A 145 -2.23 -9.65 -8.23
C HIS A 145 -2.48 -8.14 -8.35
N GLN A 146 -1.45 -7.32 -8.15
CA GLN A 146 -1.51 -5.86 -8.32
C GLN A 146 -1.95 -5.48 -9.74
N ASP A 147 -1.39 -6.11 -10.77
CA ASP A 147 -1.78 -5.88 -12.17
C ASP A 147 -3.25 -6.24 -12.43
N ALA A 148 -3.72 -7.37 -11.90
CA ALA A 148 -5.11 -7.79 -12.04
C ALA A 148 -6.09 -6.86 -11.29
N ILE A 149 -5.74 -6.45 -10.07
CA ILE A 149 -6.51 -5.47 -9.28
C ILE A 149 -6.61 -4.14 -10.03
N LYS A 150 -5.48 -3.65 -10.57
CA LYS A 150 -5.44 -2.41 -11.37
C LYS A 150 -6.36 -2.49 -12.59
N LYS A 151 -6.39 -3.64 -13.28
CA LYS A 151 -7.30 -3.87 -14.41
C LYS A 151 -8.76 -3.88 -13.98
N GLY A 152 -9.07 -4.48 -12.82
CA GLY A 152 -10.41 -4.44 -12.21
C GLY A 152 -10.88 -3.02 -11.95
N PHE A 153 -10.07 -2.21 -11.27
CA PHE A 153 -10.39 -0.79 -11.04
C PHE A 153 -10.58 0.01 -12.34
N ALA A 154 -9.69 -0.16 -13.32
CA ALA A 154 -9.81 0.52 -14.61
C ALA A 154 -11.05 0.10 -15.44
N ALA A 155 -11.50 -1.15 -15.27
CA ALA A 155 -12.76 -1.61 -15.87
C ALA A 155 -13.98 -0.99 -15.19
N ARG A 156 -13.93 -0.88 -13.85
CA ARG A 156 -15.00 -0.28 -13.04
C ARG A 156 -15.26 1.19 -13.39
N GLU A 157 -14.21 1.98 -13.67
CA GLU A 157 -14.35 3.37 -14.14
C GLU A 157 -15.19 3.51 -15.44
N ARG A 158 -15.31 2.42 -16.21
CA ARG A 158 -16.04 2.38 -17.48
C ARG A 158 -17.36 1.62 -17.38
N GLN A 159 -17.64 0.97 -16.25
CA GLN A 159 -18.89 0.25 -16.01
C GLN A 159 -20.01 1.22 -15.64
N ASN A 160 -21.23 0.87 -16.06
CA ASN A 160 -22.45 1.60 -15.72
C ASN A 160 -23.24 0.93 -14.58
N ASP A 161 -22.82 -0.25 -14.13
CA ASP A 161 -23.41 -0.93 -12.98
C ASP A 161 -22.60 -0.68 -11.70
N LEU A 162 -23.21 -1.00 -10.57
CA LEU A 162 -22.64 -0.82 -9.23
C LEU A 162 -21.98 -2.10 -8.69
N GLY A 163 -21.81 -3.14 -9.53
CA GLY A 163 -21.25 -4.41 -9.12
C GLY A 163 -19.77 -4.28 -8.73
N TRP A 164 -19.38 -4.96 -7.64
CA TRP A 164 -17.97 -5.05 -7.28
C TRP A 164 -17.31 -6.22 -8.02
N GLU A 165 -16.50 -5.91 -9.02
CA GLU A 165 -15.83 -6.90 -9.88
C GLU A 165 -14.31 -6.70 -9.94
N VAL A 166 -13.66 -6.55 -8.78
CA VAL A 166 -12.20 -6.40 -8.70
C VAL A 166 -11.55 -7.73 -8.30
N PRO A 167 -10.65 -8.31 -9.12
CA PRO A 167 -9.95 -9.55 -8.77
C PRO A 167 -9.22 -9.45 -7.44
N TYR A 168 -9.20 -10.54 -6.66
CA TYR A 168 -8.49 -10.68 -5.38
C TYR A 168 -9.01 -9.82 -4.21
N LEU A 169 -9.98 -8.93 -4.42
CA LEU A 169 -10.62 -8.16 -3.36
C LEU A 169 -12.09 -8.59 -3.26
N PRO A 170 -12.55 -9.18 -2.13
CA PRO A 170 -13.92 -9.66 -2.01
C PRO A 170 -14.96 -8.54 -1.82
N ILE A 171 -14.51 -7.34 -1.45
CA ILE A 171 -15.32 -6.15 -1.16
C ILE A 171 -14.51 -4.91 -1.57
N ASP A 172 -15.19 -3.81 -1.86
CA ASP A 172 -14.54 -2.50 -1.94
C ASP A 172 -14.02 -2.09 -0.56
N PRO A 173 -12.70 -1.89 -0.36
CA PRO A 173 -12.20 -1.42 0.94
C PRO A 173 -12.86 -0.12 1.40
N ALA A 174 -13.31 0.72 0.46
CA ALA A 174 -13.98 1.98 0.76
C ALA A 174 -15.32 1.79 1.46
N ASP A 175 -16.01 0.66 1.25
CA ASP A 175 -17.25 0.32 1.95
C ASP A 175 -17.05 0.17 3.46
N LEU A 176 -15.81 -0.05 3.90
CA LEU A 176 -15.40 -0.20 5.30
C LEU A 176 -14.55 0.98 5.80
N GLY A 177 -14.47 2.07 5.03
CA GLY A 177 -13.67 3.25 5.38
C GLY A 177 -12.17 3.03 5.18
N ARG A 178 -11.77 1.97 4.48
CA ARG A 178 -10.36 1.65 4.17
C ARG A 178 -10.02 1.92 2.71
N SER A 179 -8.73 1.89 2.42
CA SER A 179 -8.22 1.94 1.05
C SER A 179 -7.58 0.62 0.67
N TYR A 180 -7.65 0.27 -0.62
CA TYR A 180 -6.75 -0.75 -1.16
C TYR A 180 -5.32 -0.25 -1.04
N GLU A 181 -4.51 -0.95 -0.25
CA GLU A 181 -3.09 -0.66 -0.17
C GLU A 181 -2.35 -1.59 -1.11
N ALA A 182 -1.90 -1.05 -2.24
CA ALA A 182 -0.79 -1.65 -2.95
C ALA A 182 0.48 -1.45 -2.10
N VAL A 183 0.60 -2.18 -0.99
CA VAL A 183 1.83 -2.16 -0.19
C VAL A 183 2.88 -2.87 -1.01
N ILE A 184 3.66 -2.07 -1.72
CA ILE A 184 4.91 -2.52 -2.29
C ILE A 184 5.89 -2.58 -1.13
N ARG A 185 5.79 -3.66 -0.34
CA ARG A 185 6.84 -4.00 0.62
C ARG A 185 8.04 -4.38 -0.21
N VAL A 186 9.02 -3.49 -0.31
CA VAL A 186 10.29 -3.79 -0.96
C VAL A 186 11.11 -4.61 0.03
N ASN A 187 10.97 -5.95 -0.02
CA ASN A 187 11.91 -6.84 0.64
C ASN A 187 13.01 -7.21 -0.37
N SER A 188 13.99 -8.01 0.06
CA SER A 188 15.10 -8.47 -0.80
C SER A 188 14.66 -9.28 -2.04
N GLN A 189 13.36 -9.57 -2.20
CA GLN A 189 12.76 -10.24 -3.35
C GLN A 189 11.86 -9.34 -4.20
N SER A 190 11.61 -8.10 -3.80
CA SER A 190 10.67 -7.22 -4.50
C SER A 190 11.27 -6.70 -5.81
N GLY A 191 10.50 -6.87 -6.89
CA GLY A 191 10.97 -6.59 -8.25
C GLY A 191 11.18 -5.11 -8.55
N LYS A 192 12.02 -4.83 -9.57
CA LYS A 192 12.43 -3.49 -10.02
C LYS A 192 11.28 -2.51 -10.30
N GLY A 193 10.11 -3.03 -10.70
CA GLY A 193 8.93 -2.22 -11.00
C GLY A 193 8.24 -1.65 -9.75
N GLY A 194 8.44 -2.26 -8.58
CA GLY A 194 7.73 -1.85 -7.37
C GLY A 194 8.23 -0.50 -6.84
N VAL A 195 9.55 -0.35 -6.71
CA VAL A 195 10.19 0.87 -6.22
C VAL A 195 9.85 2.08 -7.10
N ALA A 196 9.90 1.90 -8.41
CA ALA A 196 9.61 2.95 -9.38
C ALA A 196 8.16 3.44 -9.29
N TRP A 197 7.22 2.53 -9.06
CA TRP A 197 5.80 2.88 -8.92
C TRP A 197 5.54 3.69 -7.65
N VAL A 198 6.18 3.35 -6.51
CA VAL A 198 6.07 4.14 -5.27
C VAL A 198 6.50 5.58 -5.51
N ILE A 199 7.66 5.77 -6.16
CA ILE A 199 8.20 7.10 -6.48
C ILE A 199 7.30 7.85 -7.47
N GLU A 200 6.74 7.17 -8.47
CA GLU A 200 5.81 7.79 -9.43
C GLU A 200 4.50 8.22 -8.77
N GLN A 201 3.91 7.39 -7.89
CA GLN A 201 2.64 7.72 -7.23
C GLN A 201 2.79 8.79 -6.16
N ASP A 202 3.81 8.67 -5.29
CA ASP A 202 3.97 9.57 -4.15
C ASP A 202 4.57 10.93 -4.55
N ARG A 203 5.38 10.96 -5.62
CA ARG A 203 6.18 12.14 -6.01
C ARG A 203 6.04 12.56 -7.47
N GLY A 204 5.32 11.80 -8.31
CA GLY A 204 5.15 12.11 -9.73
C GLY A 204 6.40 11.90 -10.59
N LEU A 205 7.43 11.23 -10.06
CA LEU A 205 8.70 11.01 -10.75
C LEU A 205 8.68 9.73 -11.58
N LYS A 206 8.57 9.89 -12.90
CA LYS A 206 8.63 8.83 -13.90
C LYS A 206 10.09 8.46 -14.22
N LEU A 207 10.69 7.63 -13.37
CA LEU A 207 12.09 7.24 -13.53
C LEU A 207 12.31 6.46 -14.84
N PRO A 208 13.36 6.76 -15.64
CA PRO A 208 13.76 5.94 -16.78
C PRO A 208 14.11 4.51 -16.38
N LYS A 209 13.86 3.51 -17.25
CA LYS A 209 14.02 2.07 -16.91
C LYS A 209 15.37 1.70 -16.32
N ARG A 210 16.46 2.31 -16.78
CA ARG A 210 17.81 2.03 -16.28
C ARG A 210 18.05 2.65 -14.91
N LEU A 211 17.52 3.86 -14.66
CA LEU A 211 17.49 4.49 -13.34
C LEU A 211 16.63 3.70 -12.35
N GLN A 212 15.49 3.13 -12.78
CA GLN A 212 14.68 2.25 -11.93
C GLN A 212 15.51 1.06 -11.42
N ALA A 213 16.33 0.47 -12.30
CA ALA A 213 17.19 -0.66 -11.94
C ALA A 213 18.32 -0.24 -10.98
N ASP A 214 18.96 0.91 -11.23
CA ASP A 214 19.99 1.50 -10.35
C ASP A 214 19.42 1.77 -8.95
N PHE A 215 18.28 2.46 -8.89
CA PHE A 215 17.67 2.83 -7.60
C PHE A 215 17.15 1.62 -6.84
N SER A 216 16.60 0.61 -7.53
CA SER A 216 16.16 -0.63 -6.88
C SER A 216 17.28 -1.30 -6.10
N ALA A 217 18.53 -1.28 -6.61
CA ALA A 217 19.67 -1.82 -5.89
C ALA A 217 19.97 -1.04 -4.60
N HIS A 218 19.82 0.29 -4.61
CA HIS A 218 19.99 1.13 -3.43
C HIS A 218 18.93 0.90 -2.35
N VAL A 219 17.69 0.60 -2.74
CA VAL A 219 16.60 0.25 -1.82
C VAL A 219 16.79 -1.15 -1.27
N GLN A 220 17.23 -2.11 -2.09
CA GLN A 220 17.53 -3.47 -1.65
C GLN A 220 18.65 -3.49 -0.59
N ALA A 221 19.73 -2.74 -0.81
CA ALA A 221 20.80 -2.59 0.17
C ALA A 221 20.28 -2.02 1.50
N LEU A 222 19.40 -1.01 1.46
CA LEU A 222 18.81 -0.43 2.68
C LEU A 222 17.91 -1.45 3.42
N ALA A 223 17.15 -2.26 2.69
CA ALA A 223 16.31 -3.29 3.29
C ALA A 223 17.17 -4.37 3.97
N ASP A 224 18.27 -4.78 3.33
CA ASP A 224 19.21 -5.75 3.87
C ASP A 224 19.92 -5.21 5.13
N GLU A 225 20.42 -3.97 5.08
CA GLU A 225 21.09 -3.30 6.21
C GLU A 225 20.19 -3.14 7.43
N THR A 226 18.92 -2.77 7.21
CA THR A 226 17.99 -2.50 8.29
C THR A 226 17.26 -3.77 8.77
N SER A 227 17.35 -4.86 8.01
CA SER A 227 16.66 -6.14 8.27
C SER A 227 15.16 -5.96 8.56
N ARG A 228 14.55 -4.93 7.96
CA ARG A 228 13.12 -4.63 8.08
C ARG A 228 12.55 -4.26 6.72
N GLU A 229 11.24 -4.25 6.66
CA GLU A 229 10.51 -3.78 5.49
C GLU A 229 10.60 -2.25 5.38
N LEU A 230 10.68 -1.75 4.15
CA LEU A 230 10.75 -0.33 3.84
C LEU A 230 9.39 0.17 3.37
N GLY A 231 8.94 1.28 3.96
CA GLY A 231 7.74 2.00 3.53
C GLY A 231 8.05 3.07 2.47
N ALA A 232 7.01 3.77 2.00
CA ALA A 232 7.16 4.84 1.01
C ALA A 232 8.09 5.98 1.49
N ALA A 233 8.01 6.35 2.77
CA ALA A 233 8.88 7.36 3.37
C ALA A 233 10.36 6.92 3.40
N ASP A 234 10.64 5.65 3.68
CA ASP A 234 12.00 5.11 3.67
C ASP A 234 12.59 5.12 2.25
N ILE A 235 11.77 4.70 1.27
CA ILE A 235 12.14 4.70 -0.14
C ILE A 235 12.41 6.13 -0.61
N TRP A 236 11.55 7.09 -0.27
CA TRP A 236 11.76 8.49 -0.63
C TRP A 236 13.03 9.07 -0.02
N ALA A 237 13.23 8.89 1.29
CA ALA A 237 14.45 9.36 1.97
C ALA A 237 15.71 8.75 1.34
N ARG A 238 15.64 7.47 0.92
CA ARG A 238 16.74 6.83 0.20
C ARG A 238 16.96 7.43 -1.19
N PHE A 239 15.89 7.76 -1.92
CA PHE A 239 15.98 8.43 -3.22
C PHE A 239 16.64 9.81 -3.09
N GLU A 240 16.17 10.63 -2.15
CA GLU A 240 16.72 11.97 -1.90
C GLU A 240 18.21 11.90 -1.55
N ALA A 241 18.58 11.04 -0.61
CA ALA A 241 19.96 10.87 -0.18
C ALA A 241 20.90 10.33 -1.27
N THR A 242 20.34 9.68 -2.30
CA THR A 242 21.12 9.06 -3.39
C THR A 242 21.27 9.98 -4.59
N TYR A 243 20.21 10.70 -4.98
CA TYR A 243 20.18 11.43 -6.26
C TYR A 243 19.91 12.93 -6.14
N LEU A 244 19.25 13.43 -5.10
CA LEU A 244 18.96 14.86 -5.03
C LEU A 244 20.15 15.62 -4.46
N PRO A 245 20.47 16.82 -5.00
CA PRO A 245 21.58 17.62 -4.50
C PRO A 245 21.39 17.98 -3.01
N ARG A 246 22.45 17.82 -2.22
CA ARG A 246 22.52 18.23 -0.81
C ARG A 246 23.55 19.34 -0.64
N GLU A 247 23.35 20.17 0.37
CA GLU A 247 24.32 21.22 0.74
C GLU A 247 25.70 20.65 1.13
N SER A 248 25.76 19.39 1.55
CA SER A 248 27.01 18.69 1.89
C SER A 248 27.71 18.04 0.70
N ASP A 249 27.12 18.08 -0.50
CA ASP A 249 27.72 17.45 -1.68
C ASP A 249 28.89 18.30 -2.20
N ARG A 250 29.76 17.66 -3.01
CA ARG A 250 30.97 18.29 -3.53
C ARG A 250 30.65 19.44 -4.49
N PHE A 251 29.73 19.24 -5.42
CA PHE A 251 29.26 20.24 -6.38
C PHE A 251 27.84 20.68 -6.03
N VAL A 252 27.66 21.94 -5.64
CA VAL A 252 26.34 22.51 -5.33
C VAL A 252 26.14 23.79 -6.13
N LEU A 253 25.05 23.85 -6.90
CA LEU A 253 24.68 25.04 -7.67
C LEU A 253 24.20 26.17 -6.75
N ARG A 254 24.77 27.38 -6.88
CA ARG A 254 24.26 28.60 -6.25
C ARG A 254 23.43 29.40 -7.24
N ASP A 255 24.02 29.74 -8.37
CA ASP A 255 23.35 30.33 -9.52
C ASP A 255 24.13 30.03 -10.81
N TYR A 256 23.58 30.43 -11.95
CA TYR A 256 24.28 30.37 -13.22
C TYR A 256 23.72 31.39 -14.22
N GLU A 257 24.55 31.72 -15.19
CA GLU A 257 24.17 32.42 -16.40
C GLU A 257 24.45 31.54 -17.62
N GLU A 258 23.52 31.54 -18.56
CA GLU A 258 23.71 30.93 -19.88
C GLU A 258 23.59 32.00 -20.96
N SER A 259 24.53 32.00 -21.91
CA SER A 259 24.51 32.89 -23.06
C SER A 259 24.95 32.18 -24.33
N GLY A 260 24.69 32.77 -25.49
CA GLY A 260 25.08 32.23 -26.79
C GLY A 260 23.90 31.68 -27.60
N THR A 261 24.22 31.15 -28.77
CA THR A 261 23.24 30.67 -29.77
C THR A 261 23.21 29.14 -29.81
N SER A 262 22.16 28.57 -30.41
CA SER A 262 22.07 27.12 -30.61
C SER A 262 23.35 26.57 -31.28
N GLY A 263 23.99 25.57 -30.68
CA GLY A 263 25.25 24.99 -31.14
C GLY A 263 26.53 25.64 -30.59
N ASP A 264 26.43 26.78 -29.92
CA ASP A 264 27.54 27.44 -29.21
C ASP A 264 27.01 28.20 -27.98
N ARG A 265 26.80 27.46 -26.90
CA ARG A 265 26.30 27.94 -25.60
C ARG A 265 27.45 28.02 -24.60
N LEU A 266 27.56 29.17 -23.94
CA LEU A 266 28.45 29.41 -22.81
C LEU A 266 27.64 29.32 -21.52
N PHE A 267 28.02 28.38 -20.66
CA PHE A 267 27.54 28.27 -19.30
C PHE A 267 28.57 28.89 -18.34
N VAL A 268 28.12 29.77 -17.45
CA VAL A 268 28.91 30.30 -16.34
C VAL A 268 28.14 30.01 -15.05
N GLY A 269 28.62 29.08 -14.25
CA GLY A 269 27.99 28.69 -12.99
C GLY A 269 28.77 29.19 -11.79
N HIS A 270 28.06 29.68 -10.76
CA HIS A 270 28.63 29.82 -9.43
C HIS A 270 28.25 28.58 -8.63
N VAL A 271 29.26 27.76 -8.34
CA VAL A 271 29.10 26.47 -7.67
C VAL A 271 29.96 26.43 -6.42
N SER A 272 29.45 25.83 -5.35
CA SER A 272 30.30 25.40 -4.24
C SER A 272 31.01 24.12 -4.67
N VAL A 273 32.35 24.13 -4.62
CA VAL A 273 33.21 22.97 -4.83
C VAL A 273 33.92 22.67 -3.51
N ASP A 274 33.63 21.52 -2.91
CA ASP A 274 34.21 21.12 -1.61
C ASP A 274 33.97 22.18 -0.49
N GLY A 275 32.82 22.88 -0.56
CA GLY A 275 32.41 23.92 0.39
C GLY A 275 32.92 25.33 0.07
N GLU A 276 33.77 25.49 -0.95
CA GLU A 276 34.27 26.80 -1.39
C GLU A 276 33.53 27.27 -2.64
N GLU A 277 33.05 28.52 -2.64
CA GLU A 277 32.40 29.09 -3.82
C GLU A 277 33.41 29.36 -4.94
N ARG A 278 33.11 28.84 -6.13
CA ARG A 278 33.92 28.98 -7.34
C ARG A 278 33.04 29.30 -8.54
N SER A 279 33.57 30.13 -9.43
CA SER A 279 32.98 30.33 -10.75
C SER A 279 33.60 29.34 -11.73
N ILE A 280 32.75 28.58 -12.41
CA ILE A 280 33.13 27.65 -13.48
C ILE A 280 32.52 28.11 -14.79
N ALA A 281 33.25 27.93 -15.89
CA ALA A 281 32.76 28.31 -17.21
C ALA A 281 33.10 27.23 -18.24
N GLY A 282 32.13 26.92 -19.10
CA GLY A 282 32.24 25.87 -20.09
C GLY A 282 31.42 26.18 -21.32
N ARG A 283 31.93 25.75 -22.48
CA ARG A 283 31.32 26.02 -23.77
C ARG A 283 30.96 24.70 -24.44
N GLY A 284 29.74 24.61 -24.98
CA GLY A 284 29.23 23.39 -25.58
C GLY A 284 28.11 23.65 -26.59
N ASN A 285 27.63 22.59 -27.23
CA ASN A 285 26.56 22.69 -28.22
C ASN A 285 25.15 22.87 -27.60
N GLY A 286 25.02 22.66 -26.29
CA GLY A 286 23.82 22.83 -25.48
C GLY A 286 24.15 23.03 -23.99
N LEU A 287 23.14 23.33 -23.17
CA LEU A 287 23.31 23.59 -21.73
C LEU A 287 24.06 22.47 -21.01
N ILE A 288 23.61 21.22 -21.16
CA ILE A 288 24.22 20.04 -20.52
C ILE A 288 25.71 19.92 -20.88
N SER A 289 26.05 20.03 -22.17
CA SER A 289 27.44 19.98 -22.62
C SER A 289 28.29 21.14 -22.09
N GLY A 290 27.69 22.34 -21.94
CA GLY A 290 28.34 23.49 -21.34
C GLY A 290 28.66 23.27 -19.86
N VAL A 291 27.72 22.70 -19.09
CA VAL A 291 27.92 22.35 -17.67
C VAL A 291 29.04 21.31 -17.53
N ILE A 292 29.05 20.26 -18.36
CA ILE A 292 30.10 19.23 -18.33
C ILE A 292 31.46 19.82 -18.69
N ALA A 293 31.52 20.68 -19.71
CA ALA A 293 32.75 21.39 -20.05
C ALA A 293 33.20 22.32 -18.91
N ALA A 294 32.27 22.93 -18.17
CA ALA A 294 32.56 23.83 -17.06
C ALA A 294 33.13 23.09 -15.85
N LEU A 295 32.65 21.87 -15.59
CA LEU A 295 33.24 21.00 -14.55
C LEU A 295 34.73 20.71 -14.85
N GLY A 296 35.09 20.54 -16.12
CA GLY A 296 36.47 20.50 -16.60
C GLY A 296 37.36 19.56 -15.77
N GLU A 297 38.55 20.03 -15.41
CA GLU A 297 39.50 19.27 -14.56
C GLU A 297 39.08 19.23 -13.07
N THR A 298 38.16 20.09 -12.65
CA THR A 298 37.70 20.11 -11.24
C THR A 298 36.71 19.00 -10.94
N GLY A 299 35.99 18.53 -11.96
CA GLY A 299 34.98 17.48 -11.88
C GLY A 299 35.41 16.15 -12.51
N PRO A 300 34.58 15.12 -12.33
CA PRO A 300 34.76 13.84 -13.00
C PRO A 300 34.57 14.00 -14.52
N ALA A 301 35.30 13.23 -15.31
CA ALA A 301 35.03 13.13 -16.74
C ALA A 301 33.74 12.33 -16.96
N LEU A 302 32.72 13.00 -17.51
CA LEU A 302 31.38 12.48 -17.76
C LEU A 302 31.06 12.51 -19.25
N ASP A 303 30.59 11.39 -19.79
CA ASP A 303 30.03 11.28 -21.13
C ASP A 303 28.52 10.99 -21.03
N VAL A 304 27.67 11.84 -21.60
CA VAL A 304 26.21 11.71 -21.48
C VAL A 304 25.71 10.62 -22.42
N VAL A 305 25.09 9.60 -21.85
CA VAL A 305 24.54 8.45 -22.57
C VAL A 305 23.06 8.66 -22.89
N ASP A 306 22.30 9.19 -21.94
CA ASP A 306 20.85 9.39 -22.10
C ASP A 306 20.36 10.59 -21.27
N TYR A 307 19.28 11.21 -21.74
CA TYR A 307 18.63 12.35 -21.09
C TYR A 307 17.11 12.22 -21.22
N ASN A 308 16.41 12.37 -20.10
CA ASN A 308 14.95 12.38 -20.06
C ASN A 308 14.46 13.53 -19.18
N GLU A 309 13.33 14.12 -19.53
CA GLU A 309 12.66 15.15 -18.74
C GLU A 309 11.14 15.03 -18.82
N HIS A 310 10.45 15.46 -17.76
CA HIS A 310 9.00 15.64 -17.77
C HIS A 310 8.53 16.63 -16.69
N ALA A 311 7.31 17.12 -16.84
CA ALA A 311 6.64 17.95 -15.84
C ALA A 311 5.93 17.10 -14.78
N ILE A 312 6.06 17.52 -13.52
CA ILE A 312 5.32 17.02 -12.36
C ILE A 312 4.17 17.99 -12.06
N GLY A 313 2.94 17.47 -12.04
CA GLY A 313 1.74 18.28 -11.83
C GLY A 313 1.27 19.02 -13.08
N HIS A 314 0.42 20.03 -12.89
CA HIS A 314 -0.24 20.79 -13.96
C HIS A 314 -0.29 22.29 -13.63
N GLY A 315 -0.27 23.14 -14.66
CA GLY A 315 -0.37 24.59 -14.54
C GLY A 315 0.98 25.33 -14.61
N ALA A 316 0.96 26.63 -14.31
CA ALA A 316 2.15 27.48 -14.37
C ALA A 316 3.17 27.19 -13.26
N ASP A 317 2.76 26.53 -12.19
CA ASP A 317 3.60 26.15 -11.04
C ASP A 317 4.09 24.70 -11.11
N ALA A 318 3.99 24.06 -12.28
CA ALA A 318 4.47 22.69 -12.47
C ALA A 318 5.99 22.62 -12.27
N GLN A 319 6.46 21.57 -11.59
CA GLN A 319 7.89 21.31 -11.44
C GLN A 319 8.41 20.51 -12.63
N ALA A 320 9.66 20.73 -13.02
CA ALA A 320 10.38 19.93 -14.00
C ALA A 320 11.26 18.89 -13.28
N ALA A 321 11.23 17.66 -13.78
CA ALA A 321 12.18 16.62 -13.42
C ALA A 321 13.09 16.33 -14.60
N ALA A 322 14.40 16.32 -14.37
CA ALA A 322 15.41 15.96 -15.34
C ALA A 322 16.25 14.77 -14.85
N TYR A 323 16.54 13.84 -15.76
CA TYR A 323 17.31 12.63 -15.52
C TYR A 323 18.45 12.56 -16.53
N VAL A 324 19.68 12.44 -16.03
CA VAL A 324 20.88 12.30 -16.85
C VAL A 324 21.53 10.96 -16.55
N GLU A 325 21.82 10.19 -17.58
CA GLU A 325 22.72 9.03 -17.48
C GLU A 325 24.08 9.40 -18.06
N CYS A 326 25.14 9.23 -17.27
CA CYS A 326 26.52 9.45 -17.70
C CYS A 326 27.35 8.17 -17.61
N ARG A 327 28.39 8.10 -18.44
CA ARG A 327 29.49 7.16 -18.32
C ARG A 327 30.73 7.90 -17.83
N THR A 328 31.36 7.36 -16.79
CA THR A 328 32.62 7.87 -16.25
C THR A 328 33.81 7.33 -17.04
N ALA A 329 34.99 7.93 -16.88
CA ALA A 329 36.22 7.51 -17.58
C ALA A 329 36.63 6.06 -17.30
N ASP A 330 36.32 5.53 -16.12
CA ASP A 330 36.55 4.14 -15.71
C ASP A 330 35.43 3.17 -16.17
N GLY A 331 34.46 3.67 -16.94
CA GLY A 331 33.40 2.87 -17.57
C GLY A 331 32.18 2.61 -16.69
N ARG A 332 32.12 3.16 -15.46
CA ARG A 332 30.91 3.08 -14.62
C ARG A 332 29.78 3.90 -15.24
N THR A 333 28.56 3.43 -15.05
CA THR A 333 27.35 4.20 -15.37
C THR A 333 26.88 4.89 -14.10
N VAL A 334 26.65 6.20 -14.17
CA VAL A 334 26.10 6.99 -13.08
C VAL A 334 24.87 7.75 -13.56
N PHE A 335 23.94 7.97 -12.64
CA PHE A 335 22.70 8.70 -12.93
C PHE A 335 22.62 9.94 -12.06
N GLY A 336 22.16 11.04 -12.62
CA GLY A 336 21.84 12.25 -11.89
C GLY A 336 20.38 12.62 -12.06
N VAL A 337 19.81 13.21 -11.00
CA VAL A 337 18.41 13.66 -10.97
C VAL A 337 18.38 15.11 -10.51
N GLY A 338 17.63 15.94 -11.20
CA GLY A 338 17.41 17.34 -10.84
C GLY A 338 15.93 17.67 -10.87
N LEU A 339 15.48 18.38 -9.84
CA LEU A 339 14.12 18.90 -9.71
C LEU A 339 14.20 20.41 -9.56
N ASP A 340 13.40 21.13 -10.34
CA ASP A 340 13.29 22.59 -10.22
C ASP A 340 12.00 23.06 -10.91
N THR A 341 11.51 24.27 -10.62
CA THR A 341 10.41 24.87 -11.39
C THR A 341 10.83 25.27 -12.79
N ASP A 342 12.13 25.52 -12.99
CA ASP A 342 12.71 25.83 -14.31
C ASP A 342 13.38 24.59 -14.93
N ILE A 343 13.03 24.31 -16.19
CA ILE A 343 13.52 23.13 -16.92
C ILE A 343 15.05 23.15 -17.03
N ALA A 344 15.63 24.30 -17.38
CA ALA A 344 17.07 24.43 -17.56
C ALA A 344 17.80 24.18 -16.23
N THR A 345 17.29 24.75 -15.13
CA THR A 345 17.85 24.55 -13.79
C THR A 345 17.74 23.10 -13.33
N ALA A 346 16.63 22.42 -13.62
CA ALA A 346 16.50 20.98 -13.36
C ALA A 346 17.58 20.18 -14.12
N SER A 347 17.84 20.49 -15.39
CA SER A 347 18.91 19.84 -16.17
C SER A 347 20.30 20.08 -15.57
N VAL A 348 20.62 21.31 -15.16
CA VAL A 348 21.91 21.63 -14.53
C VAL A 348 22.09 20.85 -13.23
N ARG A 349 21.05 20.84 -12.37
CA ARG A 349 21.05 20.06 -11.11
C ARG A 349 21.25 18.56 -11.37
N ALA A 350 20.63 18.01 -12.41
CA ALA A 350 20.81 16.60 -12.78
C ALA A 350 22.26 16.29 -13.17
N VAL A 351 22.94 17.17 -13.92
CA VAL A 351 24.36 16.96 -14.28
C VAL A 351 25.26 17.03 -13.05
N LEU A 352 25.04 18.01 -12.15
CA LEU A 352 25.83 18.11 -10.92
C LEU A 352 25.59 16.92 -9.98
N SER A 353 24.34 16.44 -9.90
CA SER A 353 23.99 15.20 -9.20
C SER A 353 24.77 14.00 -9.76
N ALA A 354 24.84 13.85 -11.09
CA ALA A 354 25.65 12.80 -11.72
C ALA A 354 27.15 12.96 -11.39
N ALA A 355 27.67 14.18 -11.37
CA ALA A 355 29.07 14.46 -11.01
C ALA A 355 29.38 14.12 -9.55
N ASN A 356 28.46 14.37 -8.62
CA ASN A 356 28.62 13.99 -7.22
C ASN A 356 28.59 12.47 -6.98
N ARG A 357 28.04 11.70 -7.93
CA ARG A 357 27.96 10.23 -7.86
C ARG A 357 29.08 9.49 -8.60
N ALA A 358 29.90 10.20 -9.37
CA ALA A 358 30.97 9.64 -10.18
C ALA A 358 32.17 9.16 -9.35
#